data_AF-A3JQ79-F1
#
_entry.id   AF-A3JQ79-F1
#
_cell.length_a   1.000
_cell.length_b   1.000
_cell.length_c   1.000
_cell.angle_alpha   90.00
_cell.angle_beta   90.00
_cell.angle_gamma   90.00
#
_symmetry.space_group_name_H-M   'P 1'
#
loop_
_entity.id
_entity.type
_entity.pdbx_description
1 polymer ?
#
loop_
_entity_poly.entity_id
_entity_poly.type
_entity_poly.pdbx_seq_one_letter_code
_entity_poly.pdbx_strand_id
1 'polypeptide(L)'
;MIRRTIVSVALLLATPAVADNDPNRRTDLIAADLHIPEQTFIDCFMDVQPDGDKNPSGRRQKMNKAILLPCLQAANPSISNSMLDTVMDRHRPEGPIRK
;
A
#
# COMPACT_ATOMS: atom_id res chain seq x y z
N MET A 1 46.53 -29.47 -12.28
CA MET A 1 45.74 -28.89 -11.18
C MET A 1 44.95 -27.70 -11.71
N ILE A 2 43.62 -27.80 -11.87
CA ILE A 2 42.75 -26.62 -12.07
C ILE A 2 41.45 -26.88 -11.30
N ARG A 3 41.28 -26.17 -10.18
CA ARG A 3 40.12 -26.28 -9.29
C ARG A 3 39.08 -25.25 -9.78
N ARG A 4 38.04 -25.72 -10.45
CA ARG A 4 36.92 -24.88 -10.93
C ARG A 4 35.91 -24.70 -9.81
N THR A 5 35.94 -23.55 -9.15
CA THR A 5 34.93 -23.15 -8.15
C THR A 5 33.69 -22.66 -8.89
N ILE A 6 32.60 -23.41 -8.82
CA ILE A 6 31.29 -23.01 -9.35
C ILE A 6 30.63 -22.15 -8.27
N VAL A 7 30.45 -20.86 -8.55
CA VAL A 7 29.69 -19.94 -7.70
C VAL A 7 28.26 -19.92 -8.23
N SER A 8 27.37 -20.63 -7.53
CA SER A 8 25.93 -20.59 -7.82
C SER A 8 25.32 -19.36 -7.16
N VAL A 9 25.03 -18.33 -7.96
CA VAL A 9 24.26 -17.15 -7.52
C VAL A 9 22.78 -17.55 -7.51
N ALA A 10 22.21 -17.72 -6.32
CA ALA A 10 20.78 -17.91 -6.14
C ALA A 10 20.09 -16.54 -6.24
N LEU A 11 19.42 -16.27 -7.38
CA LEU A 11 18.52 -15.13 -7.54
C LEU A 11 17.23 -15.41 -6.76
N LEU A 12 17.06 -14.75 -5.62
CA LEU A 12 15.79 -14.71 -4.89
C LEU A 12 14.80 -13.85 -5.68
N LEU A 13 13.91 -14.52 -6.43
CA LEU A 13 12.75 -13.90 -7.05
C LEU A 13 11.75 -13.55 -5.93
N ALA A 14 11.74 -12.29 -5.48
CA ALA A 14 10.70 -11.78 -4.61
C ALA A 14 9.41 -11.63 -5.43
N THR A 15 8.45 -12.51 -5.21
CA THR A 15 7.11 -12.37 -5.80
C THR A 15 6.40 -11.17 -5.18
N PRO A 16 5.87 -10.22 -5.98
CA PRO A 16 5.06 -9.15 -5.44
C PRO A 16 3.81 -9.76 -4.81
N ALA A 17 3.65 -9.57 -3.49
CA ALA A 17 2.41 -9.89 -2.81
C ALA A 17 1.35 -8.88 -3.29
N VAL A 18 0.32 -9.38 -3.96
CA VAL A 18 -0.82 -8.57 -4.44
C VAL A 18 -1.56 -8.00 -3.23
N ALA A 19 -2.13 -6.81 -3.36
CA ALA A 19 -2.90 -6.17 -2.30
C ALA A 19 -3.89 -7.14 -1.64
N ASP A 20 -3.91 -7.10 -0.30
CA ASP A 20 -4.95 -7.73 0.52
C ASP A 20 -6.32 -7.18 0.09
N ASN A 21 -7.10 -8.00 -0.62
CA ASN A 21 -8.48 -7.70 -0.97
C ASN A 21 -9.37 -7.91 0.26
N ASP A 22 -9.05 -7.21 1.35
CA ASP A 22 -9.79 -7.30 2.61
C ASP A 22 -11.23 -6.83 2.35
N PRO A 23 -12.23 -7.73 2.38
CA PRO A 23 -13.62 -7.37 2.10
C PRO A 23 -14.20 -6.41 3.16
N ASN A 24 -13.51 -6.22 4.30
CA ASN A 24 -13.91 -5.28 5.34
C ASN A 24 -13.40 -3.86 5.09
N ARG A 25 -12.58 -3.65 4.05
CA ARG A 25 -12.10 -2.32 3.72
C ARG A 25 -13.23 -1.50 3.14
N ARG A 26 -13.51 -0.37 3.80
CA ARG A 26 -14.53 0.61 3.40
C ARG A 26 -14.02 1.49 2.24
N THR A 27 -13.75 0.87 1.09
CA THR A 27 -13.21 1.54 -0.12
C THR A 27 -14.12 2.66 -0.60
N ASP A 28 -15.43 2.43 -0.53
CA ASP A 28 -16.50 3.39 -0.79
C ASP A 28 -16.33 4.68 0.04
N LEU A 29 -16.18 4.52 1.36
CA LEU A 29 -16.08 5.66 2.28
C LEU A 29 -14.74 6.39 2.16
N ILE A 30 -13.65 5.63 1.97
CA ILE A 30 -12.31 6.22 1.78
C ILE A 30 -12.27 7.05 0.49
N ALA A 31 -12.79 6.52 -0.61
CA ALA A 31 -12.84 7.22 -1.88
C ALA A 31 -13.70 8.49 -1.82
N ALA A 32 -14.86 8.41 -1.14
CA ALA A 32 -15.73 9.55 -0.92
C ALA A 32 -15.02 10.67 -0.13
N ASP A 33 -14.33 10.34 0.97
CA ASP A 33 -13.58 11.31 1.78
C ASP A 33 -12.40 11.93 1.01
N LEU A 34 -11.79 11.17 0.10
CA LEU A 34 -10.72 11.63 -0.79
C LEU A 34 -11.23 12.38 -2.04
N HIS A 35 -12.55 12.45 -2.22
CA HIS A 35 -13.20 13.08 -3.37
C HIS A 35 -12.74 12.49 -4.72
N ILE A 36 -12.64 11.16 -4.79
CA ILE A 36 -12.32 10.41 -6.02
C ILE A 36 -13.34 9.29 -6.26
N PRO A 37 -13.47 8.77 -7.49
CA PRO A 37 -14.28 7.58 -7.73
C PRO A 37 -13.74 6.37 -6.95
N GLU A 38 -14.63 5.53 -6.41
CA GLU A 38 -14.24 4.32 -5.67
C GLU A 38 -13.35 3.40 -6.49
N GLN A 39 -13.68 3.18 -7.77
CA GLN A 39 -12.89 2.32 -8.64
C GLN A 39 -11.44 2.85 -8.77
N THR A 40 -11.25 4.16 -8.81
CA THR A 40 -9.90 4.76 -8.85
C THR A 40 -9.13 4.47 -7.57
N PHE A 41 -9.78 4.52 -6.40
CA PHE A 41 -9.12 4.13 -5.16
C PHE A 41 -8.71 2.66 -5.19
N ILE A 42 -9.60 1.76 -5.63
CA ILE A 42 -9.32 0.32 -5.75
C ILE A 42 -8.12 0.09 -6.67
N ASP A 43 -8.14 0.67 -7.88
CA ASP A 43 -7.09 0.52 -8.87
C ASP A 43 -5.73 1.00 -8.32
N CYS A 44 -5.71 2.18 -7.69
CA CYS A 44 -4.50 2.71 -7.05
C CYS A 44 -4.03 1.86 -5.87
N PHE A 45 -4.95 1.17 -5.19
CA PHE A 45 -4.63 0.35 -4.03
C PHE A 45 -4.10 -1.04 -4.42
N MET A 46 -4.44 -1.56 -5.60
CA MET A 46 -4.02 -2.91 -6.05
C MET A 46 -2.50 -3.12 -6.07
N ASP A 47 -1.74 -2.05 -6.34
CA ASP A 47 -0.27 -2.08 -6.39
C ASP A 47 0.40 -1.94 -5.01
N VAL A 48 -0.40 -1.72 -3.96
CA VAL A 48 0.08 -1.54 -2.58
C VAL A 48 0.19 -2.90 -1.90
N GLN A 49 1.23 -3.08 -1.07
CA GLN A 49 1.41 -4.28 -0.25
C GLN A 49 1.03 -3.99 1.22
N PRO A 50 -0.25 -3.94 1.59
CA PRO A 50 -0.63 -3.79 3.00
C PRO A 50 -0.09 -4.98 3.81
N ASP A 51 0.43 -4.73 5.01
CA ASP A 51 0.83 -5.83 5.89
C ASP A 51 -0.46 -6.56 6.36
N GLY A 52 -0.51 -7.88 6.18
CA GLY A 52 -1.69 -8.70 6.47
C GLY A 52 -2.02 -8.84 7.96
N ASP A 53 -1.10 -8.45 8.85
CA ASP A 53 -1.36 -8.30 10.29
C ASP A 53 -2.15 -7.03 10.63
N LYS A 54 -2.48 -6.22 9.60
CA LYS A 54 -3.19 -4.95 9.68
C LYS A 54 -2.46 -3.91 10.53
N ASN A 55 -1.19 -4.13 10.87
CA ASN A 55 -0.43 -3.27 11.75
C ASN A 55 0.96 -2.94 11.15
N PRO A 56 0.98 -2.28 9.98
CA PRO A 56 2.21 -2.15 9.21
C PRO A 56 3.25 -1.30 9.93
N SER A 57 4.52 -1.73 9.84
CA SER A 57 5.64 -0.92 10.33
C SER A 57 5.68 0.45 9.66
N GLY A 58 6.22 1.47 10.33
CA GLY A 58 6.35 2.82 9.74
C GLY A 58 7.14 2.83 8.42
N ARG A 59 8.10 1.90 8.24
CA ARG A 59 8.80 1.71 6.96
C ARG A 59 7.88 1.18 5.88
N ARG A 60 7.08 0.15 6.17
CA ARG A 60 6.09 -0.39 5.21
C ARG A 60 5.08 0.68 4.80
N GLN A 61 4.55 1.43 5.77
CA GLN A 61 3.61 2.52 5.49
C GLN A 61 4.20 3.55 4.51
N LYS A 62 5.47 3.95 4.69
CA LYS A 62 6.14 4.87 3.77
C LYS A 62 6.29 4.28 2.36
N MET A 63 6.70 3.02 2.23
CA MET A 63 6.83 2.36 0.93
C MET A 63 5.49 2.24 0.21
N ASN A 64 4.45 1.84 0.93
CA ASN A 64 3.08 1.75 0.40
C ASN A 64 2.57 3.10 -0.06
N LYS A 65 2.79 4.15 0.73
CA LYS A 65 2.36 5.51 0.38
C LYS A 65 3.17 6.12 -0.78
N ALA A 66 4.41 5.71 -0.98
CA ALA A 66 5.20 6.14 -2.14
C ALA A 66 4.61 5.63 -3.49
N ILE A 67 3.84 4.54 -3.45
CA ILE A 67 3.11 4.00 -4.61
C ILE A 67 1.72 4.61 -4.68
N LEU A 68 1.00 4.59 -3.57
CA LEU A 68 -0.41 4.98 -3.51
C LEU A 68 -0.61 6.48 -3.78
N LEU A 69 0.21 7.35 -3.17
CA LEU A 69 -0.02 8.79 -3.17
C LEU A 69 0.07 9.41 -4.58
N PRO A 70 1.08 9.11 -5.41
CA PRO A 70 1.13 9.62 -6.78
C PRO A 70 -0.08 9.20 -7.63
N CYS A 71 -0.55 7.96 -7.47
CA CYS A 71 -1.73 7.47 -8.20
C CYS A 71 -3.00 8.24 -7.81
N LEU A 72 -3.23 8.40 -6.51
CA LEU A 72 -4.38 9.16 -6.01
C LEU A 72 -4.30 10.65 -6.42
N GLN A 73 -3.10 11.23 -6.43
CA GLN A 73 -2.88 12.62 -6.85
C GLN A 73 -3.13 12.85 -8.34
N ALA A 74 -2.99 11.83 -9.18
CA ALA A 74 -3.39 11.92 -10.59
C ALA A 74 -4.91 12.11 -10.74
N ALA A 75 -5.71 11.59 -9.81
CA ALA A 75 -7.16 11.79 -9.77
C ALA A 75 -7.58 13.05 -9.01
N ASN A 76 -6.91 13.35 -7.90
CA ASN A 76 -7.13 14.57 -7.11
C ASN A 76 -5.79 15.11 -6.55
N PRO A 77 -5.20 16.13 -7.20
CA PRO A 77 -3.91 16.69 -6.81
C PRO A 77 -3.85 17.30 -5.40
N SER A 78 -5.00 17.59 -4.79
CA SER A 78 -5.07 18.15 -3.43
C SER A 78 -4.81 17.10 -2.33
N ILE A 79 -4.82 15.81 -2.68
CA ILE A 79 -4.56 14.74 -1.71
C ILE A 79 -3.11 14.85 -1.22
N SER A 80 -2.98 15.10 0.08
CA SER A 80 -1.70 15.13 0.78
C SER A 80 -1.48 13.87 1.60
N ASN A 81 -0.22 13.59 1.97
CA ASN A 81 0.09 12.44 2.83
C ASN A 81 -0.67 12.51 4.18
N SER A 82 -0.83 13.69 4.78
CA SER A 82 -1.57 13.85 6.03
C SER A 82 -3.07 13.61 5.88
N MET A 83 -3.66 14.07 4.76
CA MET A 83 -5.05 13.78 4.43
C MET A 83 -5.26 12.28 4.25
N LEU A 84 -4.40 11.62 3.47
CA LEU A 84 -4.47 10.17 3.25
C LEU A 84 -4.36 9.41 4.58
N ASP A 85 -3.39 9.76 5.43
CA ASP A 85 -3.24 9.14 6.76
C ASP A 85 -4.53 9.30 7.59
N THR A 86 -5.09 10.51 7.61
CA THR A 86 -6.31 10.82 8.38
C THR A 86 -7.52 10.01 7.90
N VAL A 87 -7.72 9.91 6.58
CA VAL A 87 -8.84 9.17 6.00
C VAL A 87 -8.67 7.67 6.21
N MET A 88 -7.47 7.14 5.96
CA MET A 88 -7.19 5.71 6.17
C MET A 88 -7.39 5.32 7.64
N ASP A 89 -6.87 6.13 8.58
CA ASP A 89 -7.02 5.88 10.02
C ASP A 89 -8.48 5.95 10.50
N ARG A 90 -9.30 6.84 9.92
CA ARG A 90 -10.72 6.96 10.23
C ARG A 90 -11.51 5.69 9.91
N HIS A 91 -11.15 5.02 8.81
CA HIS A 91 -11.90 3.88 8.27
C HIS A 91 -11.26 2.52 8.59
N ARG A 92 -10.19 2.49 9.39
CA ARG A 92 -9.60 1.24 9.91
C ARG A 92 -10.48 0.64 11.00
N PRO A 93 -10.94 -0.62 10.85
CA PRO A 93 -11.67 -1.32 11.91
C PRO A 93 -10.88 -1.44 13.21
N GLU A 94 -9.55 -1.51 13.12
CA GLU A 94 -8.64 -1.62 14.27
C GLU A 94 -8.38 -0.28 14.97
N GLY A 95 -8.89 0.82 14.39
CA GLY A 95 -8.59 2.19 14.79
C GLY A 95 -7.29 2.74 14.20
N PRO A 96 -6.94 3.99 14.55
CA PRO A 96 -5.78 4.69 14.02
C PRO A 96 -4.46 3.99 14.36
N ILE A 97 -3.49 4.05 13.44
CA ILE A 97 -2.12 3.63 13.78
C ILE A 97 -1.53 4.57 14.83
N ARG A 98 -1.12 4.01 15.96
CA ARG A 98 -0.32 4.75 16.96
C ARG A 98 1.09 4.96 16.41
N LYS A 99 1.48 6.23 16.28
CA LYS A 99 2.79 6.66 15.78
C LYS A 99 3.89 6.48 16.81
#